data_AF-A0A7W2U5K9-F1
#
_entry.id   AF-A0A7W2U5K9-F1
#
_cell.length_a   1.000
_cell.length_b   1.000
_cell.length_c   1.000
_cell.angle_alpha   90.00
_cell.angle_beta   90.00
_cell.angle_gamma   90.00
#
_symmetry.space_group_name_H-M   'P 1'
#
loop_
_entity.id
_entity.type
_entity.pdbx_description
1 polymer ?
#
loop_
_entity_poly.entity_id
_entity_poly.type
_entity_poly.pdbx_seq_one_letter_code
_entity_poly.pdbx_strand_id
1 'polypeptide(L)' 'VYQPEYGERAIWVRPLSMFDETIEREGKTIKRFEYVG' A
#
# COMPACT_ATOMS: atom_id res chain seq x y z
N VAL A 1 7.18 5.05 3.58
CA VAL A 1 7.70 4.09 4.59
C VAL A 1 6.52 3.27 5.04
N TYR A 2 6.61 1.93 5.01
CA TYR A 2 5.53 1.03 5.43
C TYR A 2 6.06 0.00 6.42
N GLN A 3 5.34 -0.24 7.51
CA GLN A 3 5.62 -1.28 8.48
C GLN A 3 4.39 -2.18 8.61
N PRO A 4 4.47 -3.47 8.22
CA PRO A 4 3.39 -4.41 8.45
C PRO A 4 3.27 -4.74 9.94
N GLU A 5 2.04 -4.94 10.42
CA GLU A 5 1.77 -5.32 11.82
C GLU A 5 2.06 -6.81 12.12
N TYR A 6 2.32 -7.61 11.09
CA TYR A 6 2.53 -9.06 11.16
C TYR A 6 3.96 -9.44 10.74
N GLY A 7 4.45 -10.60 11.19
CA GLY A 7 5.81 -11.09 10.90
C GLY A 7 6.90 -10.36 11.69
N GLU A 8 8.12 -10.27 11.16
CA GLU A 8 9.27 -9.64 11.84
C GLU A 8 9.18 -8.11 11.98
N ARG A 9 8.06 -7.47 11.59
CA ARG A 9 7.85 -6.01 11.61
C ARG A 9 8.97 -5.21 10.90
N ALA A 10 9.60 -5.82 9.90
CA ALA A 10 10.65 -5.18 9.12
C ALA A 10 10.09 -3.92 8.41
N ILE A 11 10.91 -2.88 8.34
CA ILE A 11 10.54 -1.64 7.64
C ILE A 11 10.73 -1.86 6.14
N TRP A 12 9.68 -1.70 5.36
CA TRP A 12 9.74 -1.80 3.91
C TRP A 12 9.87 -0.39 3.32
N VAL A 13 11.01 -0.14 2.68
CA VAL A 13 11.24 1.09 1.92
C VAL A 13 10.89 0.83 0.47
N ARG A 14 9.71 1.29 0.07
CA ARG A 14 9.26 1.31 -1.33
C ARG A 14 9.19 2.78 -1.81
N PRO A 15 9.45 3.05 -3.10
CA PRO A 15 9.32 4.39 -3.68
C PRO A 15 7.92 4.96 -3.49
N LEU A 16 7.81 6.29 -3.35
CA LEU A 16 6.52 6.99 -3.24
C LEU A 16 5.58 6.65 -4.42
N SER A 17 6.15 6.50 -5.62
CA SER A 17 5.40 6.13 -6.83
C SER A 17 4.69 4.77 -6.73
N MET A 18 5.16 3.84 -5.89
CA MET A 18 4.47 2.56 -5.68
C MET A 18 3.22 2.69 -4.78
N PHE A 19 3.12 3.76 -3.99
CA PHE A 19 1.93 4.01 -3.17
C PHE A 19 0.79 4.64 -3.98
N ASP A 20 1.10 5.24 -5.13
CA ASP A 20 0.12 5.87 -6.02
C ASP A 20 -0.44 4.91 -7.08
N GLU A 21 -0.16 3.61 -6.94
CA GLU A 21 -0.64 2.57 -7.83
C GLU A 21 -2.17 2.43 -7.71
N THR A 22 -2.84 2.38 -8.85
CA THR A 22 -4.29 2.13 -8.93
C THR A 22 -4.53 0.72 -9.44
N ILE A 23 -5.37 -0.04 -8.73
CA ILE A 23 -5.68 -1.43 -9.05
C ILE A 23 -7.17 -1.60 -9.34
N GLU A 24 -7.51 -2.64 -10.08
CA GLU A 24 -8.90 -3.05 -10.28
C GLU A 24 -9.23 -4.21 -9.34
N ARG A 25 -10.27 -4.03 -8.51
CA ARG A 25 -10.76 -5.06 -7.60
C ARG A 25 -12.28 -5.06 -7.64
N GLU A 26 -12.86 -6.22 -7.94
CA GLU A 26 -14.32 -6.39 -8.07
C GLU A 26 -14.96 -5.42 -9.09
N GLY A 27 -14.26 -5.15 -10.20
CA GLY A 27 -14.71 -4.21 -11.24
C GLY A 27 -14.65 -2.74 -10.84
N LYS A 28 -14.04 -2.42 -9.68
CA LYS A 28 -13.82 -1.05 -9.21
C LYS A 28 -12.34 -0.71 -9.25
N THR A 29 -12.05 0.46 -9.80
CA THR A 29 -10.71 1.04 -9.83
C THR A 29 -10.46 1.79 -8.52
N ILE A 30 -9.55 1.27 -7.69
CA ILE A 30 -9.23 1.80 -6.35
C ILE A 30 -7.72 2.02 -6.19
N LYS A 31 -7.31 2.96 -5.34
CA LYS A 31 -5.89 3.08 -4.98
C LYS A 31 -5.46 1.84 -4.19
N ARG A 32 -4.28 1.32 -4.50
CA ARG A 32 -3.71 0.15 -3.83
C ARG A 32 -3.48 0.40 -2.34
N PHE A 33 -3.10 1.63 -2.01
CA PHE A 33 -2.94 2.10 -0.65
C PHE A 33 -3.71 3.40 -0.49
N GLU A 34 -4.52 3.48 0.56
CA GLU A 34 -5.28 4.67 0.93
C GLU A 34 -4.92 5.06 2.37
N TYR A 35 -4.76 6.35 2.62
CA TYR A 35 -4.49 6.86 3.96
C TYR A 35 -5.81 6.92 4.75
N VAL A 36 -5.85 6.25 5.89
CA VAL A 36 -7.08 6.05 6.68
C VAL A 36 -7.19 6.93 7.93
N GLY A 37 -6.23 7.83 8.19
CA GLY A 37 -6.20 8.69 9.37
C GLY A 37 -5.36 8.10 10.50
#